data_AF-A0A7K7TX66-F1
#
_entry.id   AF-A0A7K7TX66-F1
#
_cell.length_a   1.000
_cell.length_b   1.000
_cell.length_c   1.000
_cell.angle_alpha   90.00
_cell.angle_beta   90.00
_cell.angle_gamma   90.00
#
_symmetry.space_group_name_H-M   'P 1'
#
loop_
_entity.id
_entity.type
_entity.pdbx_description
1 polymer ?
#
loop_
_entity_poly.entity_id
_entity_poly.type
_entity_poly.pdbx_seq_one_letter_code
_entity_poly.pdbx_strand_id
1 'polypeptide(L)'
;QVDNSSLTGESEPQTRSPECTHDSPLETRNIAFFSTMCLEGDKTPIAIEIEHFVDIIAGLAIFFGATFFVVAMVIGYPFLRAMVFFMAIVVAYVPEGLLATVTVWFGASREGW
;
A
#
# COMPACT_ATOMS: atom_id res chain seq x y z
N GLN A 1 13.53 3.23 -10.29
CA GLN A 1 13.99 3.87 -11.56
C GLN A 1 13.63 5.34 -11.54
N VAL A 2 14.37 6.22 -12.21
CA VAL A 2 14.09 7.67 -12.27
C VAL A 2 14.01 8.18 -13.70
N ASP A 3 13.16 9.16 -13.93
CA ASP A 3 13.03 9.91 -15.16
C ASP A 3 14.00 11.09 -15.17
N ASN A 4 14.96 11.06 -16.08
CA ASN A 4 15.92 12.15 -16.30
C ASN A 4 15.57 13.01 -17.52
N SER A 5 14.38 12.86 -18.11
CA SER A 5 13.92 13.61 -19.29
C SER A 5 14.14 15.13 -19.16
N SER A 6 13.96 15.66 -17.94
CA SER A 6 14.15 17.08 -17.63
C SER A 6 15.62 17.54 -17.58
N LEU A 7 16.58 16.62 -17.39
CA LEU A 7 18.01 16.93 -17.28
C LEU A 7 18.81 16.57 -18.54
N THR A 8 18.50 15.42 -19.14
CA THR A 8 19.28 14.86 -20.24
C THR A 8 18.49 14.74 -21.55
N GLY A 9 17.16 14.95 -21.53
CA GLY A 9 16.30 14.76 -22.70
C GLY A 9 16.00 13.30 -23.05
N GLU A 10 16.58 12.36 -22.30
CA GLU A 10 16.34 10.93 -22.46
C GLU A 10 15.01 10.56 -21.80
N SER A 11 14.06 10.04 -22.58
CA SER A 11 12.74 9.61 -22.10
C SER A 11 12.73 8.19 -21.52
N GLU A 12 13.86 7.48 -21.57
CA GLU A 12 13.99 6.14 -21.00
C GLU A 12 14.28 6.21 -19.48
N PRO A 13 13.49 5.50 -18.64
CA PRO A 13 13.71 5.48 -17.20
C PRO A 13 15.05 4.83 -16.85
N GLN A 14 15.87 5.53 -16.06
CA GLN A 14 17.19 5.06 -15.65
C GLN A 14 17.14 4.37 -14.27
N THR A 15 17.72 3.17 -14.17
CA THR A 15 17.79 2.43 -12.90
C THR A 15 18.90 2.99 -12.03
N ARG A 16 18.62 3.23 -10.74
CA ARG A 16 19.60 3.76 -9.77
C ARG A 16 20.18 2.62 -8.93
N SER A 17 21.49 2.68 -8.64
CA SER A 17 22.24 1.70 -7.85
C SER A 17 23.16 2.44 -6.87
N PRO A 18 23.44 1.88 -5.68
CA PRO A 18 24.33 2.51 -4.71
C PRO A 18 25.80 2.52 -5.14
N GLU A 19 26.22 1.64 -6.06
CA GLU A 19 27.57 1.67 -6.64
C GLU A 19 27.78 2.82 -7.63
N CYS A 20 28.97 3.42 -7.60
CA CYS A 20 29.42 4.40 -8.59
C CYS A 20 29.70 3.70 -9.92
N THR A 21 28.86 3.95 -10.93
CA THR A 21 28.94 3.25 -12.22
C THR A 21 29.65 4.06 -13.29
N HIS A 22 29.87 5.36 -13.08
CA HIS A 22 30.48 6.24 -14.08
C HIS A 22 31.21 7.43 -13.45
N ASP A 23 32.27 7.93 -14.11
CA ASP A 23 33.03 9.09 -13.65
C ASP A 23 32.26 10.42 -13.82
N SER A 24 31.39 10.51 -14.83
CA SER A 24 30.54 11.67 -15.05
C SER A 24 29.36 11.68 -14.06
N PRO A 25 29.18 12.74 -13.26
CA PRO A 25 28.15 12.80 -12.22
C PRO A 25 26.71 12.81 -12.77
N LEU A 26 26.51 13.14 -14.04
CA LEU A 26 25.21 13.14 -14.70
C LEU A 26 24.73 11.73 -15.11
N GLU A 27 25.67 10.81 -15.35
CA GLU A 27 25.41 9.47 -15.88
C GLU A 27 25.55 8.37 -14.83
N THR A 28 26.22 8.67 -13.72
CA THR A 28 26.35 7.71 -12.63
C THR A 28 24.99 7.38 -12.00
N ARG A 29 24.76 6.10 -11.74
CA ARG A 29 23.48 5.59 -11.24
C ARG A 29 23.29 5.77 -9.73
N ASN A 30 24.27 6.31 -9.03
CA ASN A 30 24.25 6.54 -7.58
C ASN A 30 23.90 7.98 -7.15
N ILE A 31 23.52 8.85 -8.09
CA ILE A 31 23.12 10.24 -7.81
C ILE A 31 21.69 10.48 -8.30
N ALA A 32 20.82 11.03 -7.46
CA ALA A 32 19.49 11.51 -7.86
C ALA A 32 19.49 13.05 -7.92
N PHE A 33 18.89 13.63 -8.95
CA PHE A 33 18.84 15.08 -9.13
C PHE A 33 17.49 15.64 -8.69
N PHE A 34 17.47 16.88 -8.19
CA PHE A 34 16.31 17.53 -7.56
C PHE A 34 15.10 17.77 -8.50
N SER A 35 15.19 17.37 -9.77
CA SER A 35 14.11 17.51 -10.77
C SER A 35 13.80 16.20 -11.52
N THR A 36 14.28 15.05 -11.05
CA THR A 36 14.05 13.74 -11.72
C THR A 36 12.95 12.97 -10.99
N MET A 37 11.91 12.53 -11.71
CA MET A 37 10.74 11.86 -11.11
C MET A 37 11.04 10.37 -10.89
N CYS A 38 10.88 9.85 -9.68
CA CYS A 38 11.10 8.43 -9.41
C CYS A 38 9.88 7.63 -9.89
N LEU A 39 10.01 6.89 -11.00
CA LEU A 39 8.90 6.19 -11.66
C LEU A 39 8.62 4.81 -11.07
N GLU A 40 9.62 4.14 -10.52
CA GLU A 40 9.50 2.69 -10.21
C GLU A 40 10.31 2.30 -8.98
N GLY A 41 9.96 2.83 -7.80
CA GLY A 41 10.72 2.57 -6.58
C GLY A 41 9.90 2.59 -5.30
N ASP A 42 8.91 3.47 -5.21
CA ASP A 42 8.13 3.60 -4.00
C ASP A 42 6.65 3.50 -4.33
N LYS A 43 5.93 2.71 -3.52
CA LYS A 43 4.47 2.71 -3.47
C LYS A 43 4.01 4.17 -3.56
N THR A 44 3.05 4.46 -4.44
CA THR A 44 2.54 5.82 -4.56
C THR A 44 2.16 6.35 -3.17
N PRO A 45 2.38 7.64 -2.85
CA PRO A 45 2.08 8.18 -1.53
C PRO A 45 0.62 7.89 -1.12
N ILE A 46 -0.29 7.85 -2.09
CA ILE A 46 -1.69 7.48 -1.89
C ILE A 46 -1.88 5.99 -1.52
N ALA A 47 -1.08 5.07 -2.06
CA ALA A 47 -1.14 3.66 -1.70
C ALA A 47 -0.64 3.41 -0.27
N ILE A 48 0.41 4.12 0.16
CA ILE A 48 0.93 4.02 1.54
C ILE A 48 -0.12 4.51 2.55
N GLU A 49 -0.80 5.61 2.24
CA GLU A 49 -1.81 6.19 3.12
C GLU A 49 -3.05 5.30 3.22
N ILE A 50 -3.41 4.63 2.11
CA ILE A 50 -4.47 3.61 2.09
C ILE A 50 -4.08 2.38 2.91
N GLU A 51 -2.86 1.86 2.78
CA GLU A 51 -2.38 0.74 3.59
C GLU A 51 -2.44 1.07 5.09
N HIS A 52 -1.98 2.25 5.48
CA HIS A 52 -2.03 2.71 6.87
C HIS A 52 -3.48 2.85 7.37
N PHE A 53 -4.40 3.34 6.54
CA PHE A 53 -5.81 3.41 6.87
C PHE A 53 -6.42 2.01 7.12
N VAL A 54 -6.07 1.03 6.28
CA VAL A 54 -6.53 -0.36 6.42
C VAL A 54 -6.05 -0.98 7.73
N ASP A 55 -4.79 -0.74 8.12
CA ASP A 55 -4.25 -1.28 9.38
C ASP A 55 -4.96 -0.69 10.61
N ILE A 56 -5.33 0.59 10.57
CA ILE A 56 -6.07 1.25 11.66
C ILE A 56 -7.46 0.61 11.83
N ILE A 57 -8.20 0.44 10.74
CA ILE A 57 -9.54 -0.16 10.80
C ILE A 57 -9.49 -1.64 11.20
N ALA A 58 -8.47 -2.39 10.76
CA ALA A 58 -8.27 -3.78 11.16
C ALA A 58 -7.94 -3.90 12.66
N GLY A 59 -7.10 -2.99 13.19
CA GLY A 59 -6.83 -2.90 14.62
C GLY A 59 -8.10 -2.61 15.44
N LEU A 60 -8.93 -1.68 14.97
CA LEU A 60 -10.21 -1.35 15.60
C LEU A 60 -11.20 -2.53 15.57
N ALA A 61 -11.24 -3.26 14.44
CA ALA A 61 -12.07 -4.45 14.27
C ALA A 61 -11.73 -5.55 15.27
N ILE A 62 -10.43 -5.82 15.48
CA ILE A 62 -9.96 -6.83 16.43
C ILE A 62 -10.32 -6.42 17.86
N PHE A 63 -10.15 -5.14 18.21
CA PHE A 63 -10.48 -4.63 19.54
C PHE A 63 -11.97 -4.78 19.86
N PHE A 64 -12.86 -4.37 18.94
CA PHE A 64 -14.29 -4.57 19.11
C PHE A 64 -14.69 -6.05 19.06
N GLY A 65 -14.12 -6.84 18.14
CA GLY A 65 -14.37 -8.27 18.04
C GLY A 65 -14.01 -9.03 19.31
N ALA A 66 -12.85 -8.73 19.91
CA ALA A 66 -12.42 -9.32 21.17
C ALA A 66 -13.34 -8.93 22.34
N THR A 67 -13.74 -7.66 22.40
CA THR A 67 -14.67 -7.18 23.44
C THR A 67 -16.01 -7.91 23.37
N PHE A 68 -16.60 -8.01 22.18
CA PHE A 68 -17.85 -8.74 21.96
C PHE A 68 -17.73 -10.25 22.18
N PHE A 69 -16.57 -10.84 21.86
CA PHE A 69 -16.29 -12.25 22.15
C PHE A 69 -16.27 -12.53 23.65
N VAL A 70 -15.58 -11.71 24.43
CA VAL A 70 -15.55 -11.83 25.91
C VAL A 70 -16.95 -11.67 26.49
N VAL A 71 -17.71 -10.68 26.03
CA VAL A 71 -19.11 -10.47 26.46
C VAL A 71 -19.99 -11.67 26.11
N ALA A 72 -19.86 -12.24 24.91
CA ALA A 72 -20.62 -13.42 24.50
C ALA A 72 -20.32 -14.64 25.39
N MET A 73 -19.06 -14.81 25.81
CA MET A 73 -18.67 -15.88 26.74
C MET A 73 -19.27 -15.67 28.14
N VAL A 74 -19.32 -14.43 28.64
CA VAL A 74 -19.93 -14.09 29.95
C VAL A 74 -21.44 -14.32 29.96
N ILE A 75 -22.13 -14.04 28.84
CA ILE A 75 -23.59 -14.24 28.70
C ILE A 75 -23.94 -15.74 28.56
N GLY A 76 -22.95 -16.62 28.43
CA GLY A 76 -23.16 -18.07 28.32
C GLY A 76 -23.60 -18.52 26.94
N TYR A 77 -23.30 -17.75 25.89
CA TYR A 77 -23.47 -18.24 24.52
C TYR A 77 -22.54 -19.45 24.29
N PRO A 78 -23.00 -20.47 23.54
CA PRO A 78 -22.14 -21.59 23.20
C PRO A 78 -20.93 -21.11 22.40
N PHE A 79 -19.75 -21.68 22.67
CA PHE A 79 -18.46 -21.27 22.09
C PHE A 79 -18.52 -21.11 20.56
N LEU A 80 -19.18 -22.05 19.86
CA LEU A 80 -19.38 -21.99 18.41
C LEU A 80 -20.10 -20.71 17.96
N ARG A 81 -21.11 -20.27 18.70
CA ARG A 81 -21.88 -19.06 18.35
C ARG A 81 -21.05 -17.80 18.62
N ALA A 82 -20.27 -17.76 19.69
CA ALA A 82 -19.32 -16.67 19.96
C ALA A 82 -18.22 -16.59 18.87
N MET A 83 -17.71 -17.74 18.40
CA MET A 83 -16.73 -17.80 17.32
C MET A 83 -17.29 -17.30 15.98
N VAL A 84 -18.55 -17.64 15.67
CA VAL A 84 -19.24 -17.14 14.48
C VAL A 84 -19.43 -15.63 14.52
N PHE A 85 -19.78 -15.06 15.69
CA PHE A 85 -19.86 -13.60 15.86
C PHE A 85 -18.49 -12.92 15.68
N PHE A 86 -17.43 -13.49 16.24
CA PHE A 86 -16.08 -12.96 16.06
C PHE A 86 -15.66 -12.98 14.58
N MET A 87 -15.89 -14.08 13.87
CA MET A 87 -15.62 -14.19 12.43
C MET A 87 -16.45 -13.18 11.62
N ALA A 88 -17.73 -13.01 11.94
CA ALA A 88 -18.59 -12.05 11.25
C ALA A 88 -18.12 -10.60 11.42
N ILE A 89 -17.65 -10.25 12.62
CA ILE A 89 -17.06 -8.93 12.88
C ILE A 89 -15.78 -8.76 12.05
N VAL A 90 -14.84 -9.71 12.10
CA VAL A 90 -13.58 -9.62 11.34
C VAL A 90 -13.82 -9.52 9.83
N VAL A 91 -14.71 -10.35 9.26
CA VAL A 91 -15.03 -10.33 7.82
C VAL A 91 -15.71 -9.02 7.41
N ALA A 92 -16.61 -8.48 8.24
CA ALA A 92 -17.26 -7.20 7.94
C ALA A 92 -16.29 -6.00 7.91
N TYR A 93 -15.12 -6.11 8.53
CA TYR A 93 -14.09 -5.07 8.54
C TYR A 93 -13.00 -5.28 7.49
N VAL A 94 -12.95 -6.44 6.81
CA VAL A 94 -12.04 -6.61 5.67
C VAL A 94 -12.48 -5.60 4.60
N PRO A 95 -11.63 -4.66 4.20
CA PRO A 95 -11.98 -3.67 3.19
C PRO A 95 -11.85 -4.33 1.81
N GLU A 96 -12.64 -5.38 1.57
CA GLU A 96 -12.64 -6.19 0.34
C GLU A 96 -12.89 -5.32 -0.89
N GLY A 97 -13.65 -4.23 -0.73
CA GLY A 97 -13.87 -3.23 -1.77
C GLY A 97 -12.68 -2.31 -2.05
N LEU A 98 -11.77 -2.12 -1.09
CA LEU A 98 -10.67 -1.17 -1.20
C LEU A 98 -9.56 -1.70 -2.13
N LEU A 99 -9.25 -3.00 -2.04
CA LEU A 99 -8.34 -3.67 -2.99
C LEU A 99 -8.87 -3.65 -4.44
N ALA A 100 -10.19 -3.82 -4.61
CA ALA A 100 -10.82 -3.73 -5.93
C ALA A 100 -10.71 -2.31 -6.51
N THR A 101 -10.95 -1.27 -5.70
CA THR A 101 -10.80 0.12 -6.16
C THR A 101 -9.36 0.49 -6.51
N VAL A 102 -8.36 0.00 -5.77
CA VAL A 102 -6.95 0.24 -6.12
C VAL A 102 -6.58 -0.46 -7.42
N THR A 103 -7.06 -1.68 -7.64
CA THR A 103 -6.82 -2.41 -8.89
C THR A 103 -7.49 -1.74 -10.08
N VAL A 104 -8.74 -1.27 -9.94
CA VAL A 104 -9.45 -0.53 -10.99
C VAL A 104 -8.80 0.82 -11.25
N TRP A 105 -8.38 1.55 -10.21
CA TRP A 105 -7.71 2.84 -10.38
C TRP A 105 -6.34 2.68 -11.05
N PHE A 106 -5.57 1.67 -10.65
CA PHE A 106 -4.28 1.35 -11.28
C PHE A 106 -4.46 0.83 -12.71
N GLY A 107 -5.49 0.03 -12.96
CA GLY A 107 -5.88 -0.42 -14.30
C GLY A 107 -6.32 0.73 -15.20
N ALA A 108 -7.19 1.62 -14.71
CA ALA A 108 -7.63 2.82 -15.42
C ALA A 108 -6.47 3.80 -15.67
N SER A 109 -5.54 3.94 -14.73
CA SER A 109 -4.32 4.74 -14.92
C SER A 109 -3.40 4.15 -15.99
N ARG A 110 -3.49 2.84 -16.28
CA ARG A 110 -2.75 2.18 -17.37
C ARG A 110 -3.43 2.32 -18.73
N GLU A 111 -4.72 2.62 -18.76
CA GLU A 111 -5.52 2.81 -19.98
C GLU A 111 -5.73 4.29 -20.35
N GLY A 112 -5.03 5.21 -19.67
CA GLY A 112 -5.13 6.65 -19.90
C GLY A 112 -4.51 7.11 -21.22
N TRP A 113 -5.34 7.78 -22.02
CA TRP A 113 -5.00 8.91 -22.89
C TRP A 113 -4.02 9.91 -22.25
#